data_AF-U6M246-F1
#
_entry.id   AF-U6M246-F1
#
_cell.length_a   1.000
_cell.length_b   1.000
_cell.length_c   1.000
_cell.angle_alpha   90.00
_cell.angle_beta   90.00
_cell.angle_gamma   90.00
#
_symmetry.space_group_name_H-M   'P 1'
#
loop_
_entity.id
_entity.type
_entity.pdbx_description
1 polymer ?
#
loop_
_entity_poly.entity_id
_entity_poly.type
_entity_poly.pdbx_seq_one_letter_code
_entity_poly.pdbx_strand_id
1 'polypeptide(L)'
;MYGRPLRRQTQRKQRKLRLELTRIQRQLRRRVHREQQLLWQLQQQQAQLQQQQRDQRKLEQEYAHWRHLFWQQQLQQQSLLQQQVHHHLTQRPEQHDWLQQKEQAQLLYAQEDGERQESMQEGEQQVTPQEERERRRETAKGKQEEHGDPELWEDEERQLLQPTGPLSGPFLEDEWIASDFSKHVATQPNTSQQASQASAVAVTARPLISEGSVMAVFPGYPLAPLPKAPAAATAGASEDETAAAGASGAAVGSAATGLEVHAGGASAAASTTTGGGPGLKMPALSRLDSSGNTEGVVTEIATARTGLSPPPPAATASSHPDSRDMLDSSHAAALEHPFVHLPRPAVSTIPATLFVDLRSAASSRRSTRYIVPLLQEAHDLLSLRVLSLTQLRKLARAASSLVEHAMNHQHQDLSKHATSRAVERLALRFLSLDVVVSTFIVLGQTPDRGLWRTFTDAISHSAPPLTVRGSKEGRYTFFSILGQELSGAIQLLKTGRRPSPGKLIKIKRMLFCSVESPMRLKTPDFDRWRKDDCSNNDEH
;
A
#
# COMPACT_ATOMS: atom_id res chain seq x y z
N MET A 1 29.48 -85.66 -27.29
CA MET A 1 28.54 -84.56 -26.94
C MET A 1 29.04 -83.64 -25.79
N TYR A 2 30.35 -83.41 -25.60
CA TYR A 2 30.87 -82.71 -24.40
C TYR A 2 31.18 -81.19 -24.55
N GLY A 3 30.91 -80.55 -25.71
CA GLY A 3 31.29 -79.15 -25.95
C GLY A 3 30.30 -78.05 -25.51
N ARG A 4 29.05 -78.40 -25.16
CA ARG A 4 28.00 -77.41 -24.83
C ARG A 4 28.18 -76.68 -23.47
N PRO A 5 28.68 -77.29 -22.37
CA PRO A 5 28.78 -76.59 -21.09
C PRO A 5 29.85 -75.49 -21.08
N LEU A 6 30.99 -75.69 -21.77
CA LEU A 6 32.07 -74.70 -21.82
C LEU A 6 31.65 -73.40 -22.52
N ARG A 7 30.91 -73.50 -23.64
CA ARG A 7 30.38 -72.34 -24.37
C ARG A 7 29.42 -71.50 -23.53
N ARG A 8 28.57 -72.15 -22.71
CA ARG A 8 27.64 -71.45 -21.79
C ARG A 8 28.40 -70.74 -20.68
N GLN A 9 29.47 -71.33 -20.15
CA GLN A 9 30.29 -70.69 -19.12
C GLN A 9 31.01 -69.45 -19.66
N THR A 10 31.61 -69.53 -20.85
CA THR A 10 32.26 -68.39 -21.50
C THR A 10 31.27 -67.26 -21.79
N GLN A 11 30.07 -67.60 -22.28
CA GLN A 11 29.02 -66.61 -22.55
C GLN A 11 28.52 -65.92 -21.27
N ARG A 12 28.40 -66.65 -20.15
CA ARG A 12 28.07 -66.06 -18.84
C ARG A 12 29.15 -65.10 -18.35
N LYS A 13 30.43 -65.50 -18.47
CA LYS A 13 31.57 -64.63 -18.12
C LYS A 13 31.59 -63.35 -18.98
N GLN A 14 31.38 -63.46 -20.29
CA GLN A 14 31.30 -62.30 -21.18
C GLN A 14 30.14 -61.36 -20.84
N ARG A 15 28.95 -61.92 -20.55
CA ARG A 15 27.80 -61.10 -20.11
C ARG A 15 28.09 -60.38 -18.80
N LYS A 16 28.71 -61.05 -17.82
CA LYS A 16 29.11 -60.44 -16.55
C LYS A 16 30.09 -59.27 -16.77
N LEU A 17 31.12 -59.46 -17.59
CA LEU A 17 32.08 -58.40 -17.93
C LEU A 17 31.42 -57.21 -18.64
N ARG A 18 30.49 -57.44 -19.58
CA ARG A 18 29.75 -56.36 -20.25
C ARG A 18 28.88 -55.55 -19.29
N LEU A 19 28.24 -56.23 -18.33
CA LEU A 19 27.43 -55.55 -17.31
C LEU A 19 28.31 -54.70 -16.38
N GLU A 20 29.45 -55.23 -15.94
CA GLU A 20 30.43 -54.47 -15.13
C GLU A 20 30.96 -53.24 -15.89
N LEU A 21 31.32 -53.39 -17.16
CA LEU A 21 31.78 -52.27 -17.99
C LEU A 21 30.71 -51.18 -18.10
N THR A 22 29.45 -51.56 -18.32
CA THR A 22 28.32 -50.62 -18.42
C THR A 22 28.07 -49.92 -17.08
N ARG A 23 28.22 -50.65 -15.96
CA ARG A 23 28.11 -50.08 -14.60
C ARG A 23 29.19 -49.03 -14.35
N ILE A 24 30.44 -49.34 -14.69
CA ILE A 24 31.58 -48.40 -14.55
C ILE A 24 31.37 -47.18 -15.44
N GLN A 25 30.97 -47.35 -16.71
CA GLN A 25 30.69 -46.22 -17.61
C GLN A 25 29.57 -45.31 -17.07
N ARG A 26 28.50 -45.88 -16.51
CA ARG A 26 27.43 -45.10 -15.87
C ARG A 26 27.94 -44.33 -14.64
N GLN A 27 28.82 -44.94 -13.84
CA GLN A 27 29.44 -44.27 -12.70
C GLN A 27 30.33 -43.09 -13.14
N LEU A 28 31.15 -43.28 -14.18
CA LEU A 28 31.98 -42.21 -14.75
C LEU A 28 31.12 -41.04 -15.27
N ARG A 29 30.05 -41.33 -16.03
CA ARG A 29 29.12 -40.29 -16.50
C ARG A 29 28.50 -39.50 -15.34
N ARG A 30 28.12 -40.18 -14.26
CA ARG A 30 27.59 -39.51 -13.05
C ARG A 30 28.65 -38.64 -12.36
N ARG A 31 29.91 -39.06 -12.32
CA ARG A 31 31.00 -38.25 -11.76
C ARG A 31 31.26 -37.01 -12.61
N VAL A 32 31.41 -37.16 -13.92
CA VAL A 32 31.60 -36.03 -14.85
C VAL A 32 30.43 -35.05 -14.77
N HIS A 33 29.19 -35.54 -14.69
CA HIS A 33 28.02 -34.68 -14.53
C HIS A 33 28.03 -33.91 -13.20
N ARG A 34 28.42 -34.55 -12.10
CA ARG A 34 28.59 -33.89 -10.80
C ARG A 34 29.69 -32.83 -10.83
N GLU A 35 30.83 -33.12 -11.46
CA GLU A 35 31.93 -32.16 -11.62
C GLU A 35 31.49 -30.95 -12.46
N GLN A 36 30.77 -31.17 -13.56
CA GLN A 36 30.20 -30.07 -14.36
C GLN A 36 29.20 -29.23 -13.56
N GLN A 37 28.34 -29.87 -12.74
CA GLN A 37 27.42 -29.16 -11.86
C GLN A 37 28.16 -28.29 -10.83
N LEU A 38 29.24 -28.80 -10.23
CA LEU A 38 30.04 -28.05 -9.27
C LEU A 38 30.76 -26.87 -9.94
N LEU A 39 31.33 -27.07 -11.12
CA LEU A 39 31.95 -25.98 -11.90
C LEU A 39 30.93 -24.90 -12.25
N TRP A 40 29.73 -25.29 -12.67
CA TRP A 40 28.65 -24.35 -12.96
C TRP A 40 28.22 -23.56 -11.72
N GLN A 41 28.10 -24.22 -10.56
CA GLN A 41 27.79 -23.55 -9.29
C GLN A 41 28.89 -22.56 -8.89
N LEU A 42 30.15 -22.94 -9.04
CA LEU A 42 31.29 -22.06 -8.75
C LEU A 42 31.28 -20.83 -9.66
N GLN A 43 31.00 -21.01 -10.95
CA GLN A 43 30.89 -19.92 -11.91
C GLN A 43 29.74 -18.95 -11.54
N GLN A 44 28.58 -19.47 -11.14
CA GLN A 44 27.46 -18.66 -10.67
C GLN A 44 27.84 -17.84 -9.43
N GLN A 45 28.51 -18.47 -8.46
CA GLN A 45 28.98 -17.77 -7.26
C GLN A 45 29.97 -16.65 -7.61
N GLN A 46 30.90 -16.90 -8.53
CA GLN A 46 31.84 -15.89 -8.98
C GLN A 46 31.16 -14.71 -9.69
N ALA A 47 30.16 -15.00 -10.53
CA ALA A 47 29.37 -13.96 -11.20
C ALA A 47 28.59 -13.10 -10.20
N GLN A 48 28.03 -13.70 -9.15
CA GLN A 48 27.35 -12.97 -8.07
C GLN A 48 28.31 -12.05 -7.31
N LEU A 49 29.51 -12.53 -6.96
CA LEU A 49 30.52 -11.70 -6.30
C LEU A 49 30.97 -10.54 -7.18
N GLN A 50 31.16 -10.76 -8.49
CA GLN A 50 31.49 -9.68 -9.43
C GLN A 50 30.37 -8.65 -9.54
N GLN A 51 29.11 -9.08 -9.57
CA GLN A 51 27.97 -8.17 -9.58
C GLN A 51 27.93 -7.32 -8.31
N GLN A 52 28.12 -7.94 -7.14
CA GLN A 52 28.18 -7.23 -5.87
C GLN A 52 29.29 -6.17 -5.83
N GLN A 53 30.48 -6.49 -6.37
CA GLN A 53 31.57 -5.53 -6.48
C GLN A 53 31.25 -4.36 -7.43
N ARG A 54 30.55 -4.62 -8.54
CA ARG A 54 30.10 -3.56 -9.47
C ARG A 54 29.10 -2.64 -8.80
N ASP A 55 28.13 -3.21 -8.08
CA ASP A 55 27.11 -2.45 -7.36
C ASP A 55 27.75 -1.60 -6.25
N GLN A 56 28.75 -2.15 -5.53
CA GLN A 56 29.51 -1.40 -4.53
C GLN A 56 30.28 -0.23 -5.14
N ARG A 57 30.98 -0.44 -6.26
CA ARG A 57 31.66 0.66 -6.98
C ARG A 57 30.70 1.73 -7.47
N LYS A 58 29.51 1.32 -7.93
CA LYS A 58 28.48 2.27 -8.37
C LYS A 58 28.00 3.13 -7.20
N LEU A 59 27.74 2.52 -6.04
CA LEU A 59 27.40 3.26 -4.81
C LEU A 59 28.51 4.22 -4.38
N GLU A 60 29.79 3.80 -4.46
CA GLU A 60 30.94 4.66 -4.15
C GLU A 60 31.02 5.87 -5.12
N GLN A 61 30.75 5.65 -6.40
CA GLN A 61 30.70 6.73 -7.41
C GLN A 61 29.54 7.70 -7.16
N GLU A 62 28.34 7.17 -6.87
CA GLU A 62 27.17 7.99 -6.52
C GLU A 62 27.44 8.80 -5.25
N TYR A 63 28.05 8.20 -4.22
CA TYR A 63 28.43 8.90 -3.00
C TYR A 63 29.48 9.98 -3.25
N ALA A 64 30.50 9.70 -4.06
CA ALA A 64 31.52 10.69 -4.44
C ALA A 64 30.89 11.86 -5.21
N HIS A 65 29.92 11.58 -6.10
CA HIS A 65 29.17 12.60 -6.84
C HIS A 65 28.33 13.48 -5.90
N TRP A 66 27.58 12.89 -4.97
CA TRP A 66 26.83 13.65 -3.96
C TRP A 66 27.73 14.50 -3.06
N ARG A 67 28.88 13.96 -2.64
CA ARG A 67 29.87 14.71 -1.85
C ARG A 67 30.39 15.92 -2.63
N HIS A 68 30.62 15.78 -3.94
CA HIS A 68 31.02 16.89 -4.79
C HIS A 68 29.93 17.95 -4.93
N LEU A 69 28.67 17.55 -5.16
CA LEU A 69 27.54 18.49 -5.24
C LEU A 69 27.34 19.27 -3.95
N PHE A 70 27.40 18.59 -2.80
CA PHE A 70 27.28 19.23 -1.49
C PHE A 70 28.41 20.25 -1.25
N TRP A 71 29.65 19.86 -1.58
CA TRP A 71 30.79 20.76 -1.49
C TRP A 71 30.62 22.00 -2.38
N GLN A 72 30.14 21.83 -3.61
CA GLN A 72 29.86 22.92 -4.54
C GLN A 72 28.78 23.87 -4.00
N GLN A 73 27.71 23.33 -3.42
CA GLN A 73 26.66 24.13 -2.79
C GLN A 73 27.21 24.94 -1.60
N GLN A 74 28.08 24.35 -0.78
CA GLN A 74 28.72 25.03 0.34
C GLN A 74 29.62 26.19 -0.14
N LEU A 75 30.34 26.02 -1.25
CA LEU A 75 31.12 27.08 -1.86
C LEU A 75 30.24 28.24 -2.36
N GLN A 76 29.10 27.94 -2.98
CA GLN A 76 28.14 28.98 -3.40
C GLN A 76 27.59 29.77 -2.21
N GLN A 77 27.23 29.09 -1.12
CA GLN A 77 26.76 29.77 0.10
C GLN A 77 27.83 30.68 0.70
N GLN A 78 29.08 30.22 0.78
CA GLN A 78 30.19 31.06 1.25
C GLN A 78 30.42 32.28 0.34
N SER A 79 30.29 32.11 -0.98
CA SER A 79 30.41 33.22 -1.93
C SER A 79 29.30 34.26 -1.75
N LEU A 80 28.06 33.83 -1.52
CA LEU A 80 26.93 34.73 -1.26
C LEU A 80 27.12 35.51 0.05
N LEU A 81 27.60 34.84 1.11
CA LEU A 81 27.91 35.52 2.38
C LEU A 81 29.01 36.56 2.21
N GLN A 82 30.07 36.25 1.44
CA GLN A 82 31.12 37.23 1.15
C GLN A 82 30.59 38.42 0.34
N GLN A 83 29.69 38.20 -0.62
CA GLN A 83 29.04 39.28 -1.37
C GLN A 83 28.17 40.16 -0.46
N GLN A 84 27.39 39.58 0.46
CA GLN A 84 26.60 40.34 1.42
C GLN A 84 27.48 41.19 2.34
N VAL A 85 28.56 40.62 2.88
CA VAL A 85 29.53 41.36 3.71
C VAL A 85 30.18 42.49 2.91
N HIS A 86 30.55 42.24 1.65
CA HIS A 86 31.11 43.27 0.79
C HIS A 86 30.10 44.41 0.55
N HIS A 87 28.84 44.08 0.24
CA HIS A 87 27.79 45.07 0.02
C HIS A 87 27.52 45.91 1.27
N HIS A 88 27.49 45.28 2.45
CA HIS A 88 27.34 45.98 3.72
C HIS A 88 28.54 46.90 4.02
N LEU A 89 29.77 46.48 3.69
CA LEU A 89 30.96 47.33 3.84
C LEU A 89 30.94 48.53 2.89
N THR A 90 30.41 48.37 1.67
CA THR A 90 30.30 49.47 0.69
C THR A 90 29.17 50.45 1.01
N GLN A 91 28.04 49.99 1.58
CA GLN A 91 26.92 50.87 1.93
C GLN A 91 27.12 51.64 3.25
N ARG A 92 27.99 51.14 4.15
CA ARG A 92 28.19 51.74 5.47
C ARG A 92 28.72 53.20 5.44
N PRO A 93 29.67 53.58 4.56
CA PRO A 93 30.11 54.97 4.40
C PRO A 93 28.97 55.89 3.93
N GLU A 94 28.17 55.46 2.95
CA GLU A 94 27.05 56.26 2.43
C GLU A 94 25.98 56.51 3.49
N GLN A 95 25.67 55.50 4.33
CA GLN A 95 24.79 55.70 5.47
C GLN A 95 25.36 56.69 6.50
N HIS A 96 26.69 56.67 6.70
CA HIS A 96 27.32 57.58 7.65
C HIS A 96 27.30 59.03 7.14
N ASP A 97 27.60 59.24 5.85
CA ASP A 97 27.54 60.56 5.21
C ASP A 97 26.10 61.10 5.21
N TRP A 98 25.10 60.25 4.93
CA TRP A 98 23.69 60.65 4.96
C TRP A 98 23.22 61.05 6.36
N LEU A 99 23.59 60.29 7.39
CA LEU A 99 23.27 60.62 8.78
C LEU A 99 23.94 61.94 9.21
N GLN A 100 25.19 62.15 8.83
CA GLN A 100 25.93 63.38 9.13
C GLN A 100 25.30 64.60 8.42
N GLN A 101 24.83 64.43 7.18
CA GLN A 101 24.12 65.49 6.45
C GLN A 101 22.77 65.82 7.11
N LYS A 102 22.03 64.81 7.57
CA LYS A 102 20.77 64.99 8.29
C LYS A 102 20.98 65.76 9.59
N GLU A 103 22.04 65.47 10.33
CA GLU A 103 22.39 66.17 11.57
C GLU A 103 22.73 67.64 11.30
N GLN A 104 23.49 67.93 10.23
CA GLN A 104 23.75 69.32 9.82
C GLN A 104 22.47 70.07 9.41
N ALA A 105 21.54 69.41 8.71
CA ALA A 105 20.26 70.02 8.35
C ALA A 105 19.40 70.32 9.59
N GLN A 106 19.38 69.42 10.59
CA GLN A 106 18.66 69.65 11.83
C GLN A 106 19.23 70.83 12.64
N LEU A 107 20.55 71.00 12.65
CA LEU A 107 21.18 72.15 13.30
C LEU A 107 20.81 73.48 12.62
N LEU A 108 20.71 73.49 11.28
CA LEU A 108 20.23 74.66 10.53
C LEU A 108 18.77 74.99 10.87
N TYR A 109 17.89 73.98 10.90
CA TYR A 109 16.48 74.18 11.27
C TYR A 109 16.31 74.68 12.71
N ALA A 110 17.08 74.14 13.65
CA ALA A 110 17.04 74.59 15.04
C ALA A 110 17.48 76.05 15.22
N GLN A 111 18.39 76.53 14.36
CA GLN A 111 18.81 77.93 14.35
C GLN A 111 17.72 78.86 13.79
N GLU A 112 17.06 78.47 12.68
CA GLU A 112 15.95 79.24 12.11
C GLU A 112 14.73 79.34 13.04
N ASP A 113 14.41 78.27 13.76
CA ASP A 113 13.31 78.28 14.74
C ASP A 113 13.63 79.16 15.96
N GLY A 114 14.90 79.23 16.38
CA GLY A 114 15.34 80.16 17.42
C GLY A 114 15.10 81.63 17.03
N GLU A 115 15.46 82.00 15.80
CA GLU A 115 15.24 83.36 15.28
C GLU A 115 13.74 83.69 15.12
N ARG A 116 12.92 82.71 14.73
CA ARG A 116 11.45 82.89 14.67
C ARG A 116 10.83 83.08 16.05
N GLN A 117 11.30 82.36 17.05
CA GLN A 117 10.74 82.42 18.39
C GLN A 117 11.08 83.74 19.10
N GLU A 118 12.25 84.32 18.83
CA GLU A 118 12.58 85.70 19.26
C GLU A 118 11.68 86.73 18.56
N SER A 119 11.38 86.57 17.26
CA SER A 119 10.47 87.48 16.54
C SER A 119 9.02 87.43 17.04
N MET A 120 8.57 86.29 17.56
CA MET A 120 7.22 86.15 18.13
C MET A 120 7.11 86.79 19.52
N GLN A 121 8.17 86.78 20.34
CA GLN A 121 8.12 87.38 21.68
C GLN A 121 8.08 88.92 21.64
N GLU A 122 8.58 89.57 20.60
CA GLU A 122 8.46 91.03 20.45
C GLU A 122 7.05 91.49 20.01
N GLY A 123 6.17 90.57 19.56
CA GLY A 123 4.82 90.90 19.10
C GLY A 123 3.70 90.85 20.18
N GLU A 124 3.96 90.27 21.35
CA GLU A 124 2.94 90.00 22.38
C GLU A 124 2.84 91.07 23.50
N GLN A 125 3.24 92.31 23.22
CA GLN A 125 3.00 93.47 24.10
C GLN A 125 1.98 94.46 23.52
N GLN A 126 0.76 94.00 23.22
CA GLN A 126 -0.44 94.86 23.13
C GLN A 126 -1.70 94.03 22.83
N VAL A 127 -2.28 93.37 23.84
CA VAL A 127 -3.66 92.86 23.76
C VAL A 127 -4.42 93.30 25.01
N THR A 128 -5.44 94.14 24.80
CA THR A 128 -6.23 94.79 25.83
C THR A 128 -7.28 93.87 26.47
N PRO A 129 -7.62 94.01 27.78
CA PRO A 129 -8.36 93.02 28.57
C PRO A 129 -9.88 92.97 28.35
N GLN A 130 -10.39 93.40 27.18
CA GLN A 130 -11.84 93.51 26.92
C GLN A 130 -12.37 92.47 25.92
N GLU A 131 -11.52 91.87 25.07
CA GLU A 131 -11.94 90.83 24.10
C GLU A 131 -12.03 89.41 24.69
N GLU A 132 -11.38 89.14 25.83
CA GLU A 132 -11.40 87.80 26.46
C GLU A 132 -12.74 87.46 27.14
N ARG A 133 -13.61 88.46 27.36
CA ARG A 133 -14.95 88.26 27.94
C ARG A 133 -16.04 87.88 26.93
N GLU A 134 -15.85 88.13 25.63
CA GLU A 134 -16.82 87.71 24.61
C GLU A 134 -16.59 86.26 24.13
N ARG A 135 -15.33 85.81 24.00
CA ARG A 135 -15.01 84.42 23.62
C ARG A 135 -15.48 83.35 24.61
N ARG A 136 -15.69 83.70 25.89
CA ARG A 136 -16.20 82.77 26.91
C ARG A 136 -17.73 82.63 26.92
N ARG A 137 -18.49 83.46 26.19
CA ARG A 137 -19.96 83.35 26.12
C ARG A 137 -20.49 82.54 24.94
N GLU A 138 -19.68 82.29 23.91
CA GLU A 138 -20.11 81.51 22.74
C GLU A 138 -19.91 79.99 22.90
N THR A 139 -19.00 79.54 23.77
CA THR A 139 -18.71 78.10 23.96
C THR A 139 -19.70 77.36 24.89
N ALA A 140 -20.74 78.03 25.40
CA ALA A 140 -21.69 77.45 26.35
C ALA A 140 -23.10 77.14 25.78
N LYS A 141 -23.36 77.31 24.48
CA LYS A 141 -24.68 77.04 23.87
C LYS A 141 -24.71 76.01 22.72
N GLY A 142 -23.59 75.38 22.37
CA GLY A 142 -23.52 74.37 21.30
C GLY A 142 -23.30 72.93 21.79
N LYS A 143 -23.98 72.50 22.86
CA LYS A 143 -23.99 71.10 23.34
C LYS A 143 -25.40 70.52 23.30
N GLN A 144 -26.00 70.46 22.13
CA GLN A 144 -27.14 69.59 21.85
C GLN A 144 -27.24 69.42 20.33
N GLU A 145 -27.33 68.17 19.88
CA GLU A 145 -27.36 67.71 18.47
C GLU A 145 -26.00 67.55 17.77
N GLU A 146 -25.34 66.41 18.01
CA GLU A 146 -24.77 65.57 16.95
C GLU A 146 -24.38 64.21 17.55
N HIS A 147 -25.35 63.31 17.67
CA HIS A 147 -25.09 61.88 17.59
C HIS A 147 -25.29 61.51 16.11
N GLY A 148 -24.20 61.61 15.35
CA GLY A 148 -24.12 61.22 13.95
C GLY A 148 -22.76 60.56 13.75
N ASP A 149 -22.81 59.25 13.66
CA ASP A 149 -21.74 58.30 13.33
C ASP A 149 -20.90 58.73 12.11
N PRO A 150 -19.55 58.72 12.21
CA PRO A 150 -18.72 58.52 11.03
C PRO A 150 -17.62 57.50 11.30
N GLU A 151 -17.97 56.22 11.32
CA GLU A 151 -17.06 55.13 11.00
C GLU A 151 -17.03 54.95 9.46
N LEU A 152 -16.20 55.76 8.78
CA LEU A 152 -15.95 55.60 7.35
C LEU A 152 -14.59 56.23 6.99
N TRP A 153 -13.83 55.51 6.15
CA TRP A 153 -12.50 55.82 5.60
C TRP A 153 -11.30 55.26 6.36
N GLU A 154 -11.16 53.93 6.34
CA GLU A 154 -9.86 53.24 6.16
C GLU A 154 -10.13 51.76 5.83
N ASP A 155 -10.57 51.47 4.60
CA ASP A 155 -10.42 50.14 3.98
C ASP A 155 -10.89 50.16 2.51
N GLU A 156 -10.17 50.93 1.69
CA GLU A 156 -10.37 50.92 0.23
C GLU A 156 -9.02 50.83 -0.49
N GLU A 157 -8.22 49.80 -0.20
CA GLU A 157 -7.11 49.42 -1.09
C GLU A 157 -6.74 47.92 -1.06
N ARG A 158 -7.71 47.00 -0.94
CA ARG A 158 -7.50 45.57 -1.26
C ARG A 158 -8.75 44.89 -1.83
N GLN A 159 -9.25 45.39 -2.96
CA GLN A 159 -10.09 44.59 -3.85
C GLN A 159 -9.54 44.61 -5.27
N LEU A 160 -8.81 43.55 -5.63
CA LEU A 160 -8.75 43.07 -7.00
C LEU A 160 -8.52 41.55 -7.00
N LEU A 161 -9.54 40.85 -7.51
CA LEU A 161 -9.59 39.45 -7.93
C LEU A 161 -10.00 38.38 -6.89
N GLN A 162 -11.30 38.33 -6.57
CA GLN A 162 -12.02 37.06 -6.49
C GLN A 162 -13.26 37.09 -7.40
N PRO A 163 -13.52 36.05 -8.23
CA PRO A 163 -14.76 35.92 -8.96
C PRO A 163 -15.82 35.15 -8.16
N THR A 164 -16.99 35.78 -8.10
CA THR A 164 -18.29 35.28 -7.66
C THR A 164 -18.84 34.18 -8.57
N GLY A 165 -19.52 33.20 -7.97
CA GLY A 165 -20.43 32.31 -8.68
C GLY A 165 -21.05 31.23 -7.79
N PRO A 166 -22.28 31.41 -7.27
CA PRO A 166 -22.99 30.40 -6.51
C PRO A 166 -23.90 29.56 -7.43
N LEU A 167 -23.72 28.24 -7.43
CA LEU A 167 -24.74 27.28 -7.86
C LEU A 167 -24.82 26.17 -6.82
N SER A 168 -25.64 26.44 -5.80
CA SER A 168 -26.17 25.45 -4.87
C SER A 168 -27.16 24.56 -5.61
N GLY A 169 -26.80 23.30 -5.82
CA GLY A 169 -27.73 22.20 -6.08
C GLY A 169 -27.84 21.34 -4.82
N PRO A 170 -29.03 20.88 -4.41
CA PRO A 170 -29.21 20.11 -3.20
C PRO A 170 -28.62 18.71 -3.41
N PHE A 171 -27.52 18.40 -2.72
CA PHE A 171 -26.91 17.08 -2.76
C PHE A 171 -27.74 16.17 -1.85
N LEU A 172 -28.39 15.17 -2.46
CA LEU A 172 -29.07 14.08 -1.77
C LEU A 172 -28.04 13.34 -0.89
N GLU A 173 -28.31 13.27 0.41
CA GLU A 173 -27.68 12.34 1.31
C GLU A 173 -28.03 10.91 0.88
N ASP A 174 -27.02 10.09 0.60
CA ASP A 174 -27.18 8.65 0.39
C ASP A 174 -27.54 8.00 1.74
N GLU A 175 -28.84 7.97 1.99
CA GLU A 175 -29.55 7.24 3.02
C GLU A 175 -29.52 5.72 2.70
N TRP A 176 -28.32 5.13 2.63
CA TRP A 176 -28.15 3.67 2.57
C TRP A 176 -27.47 3.19 3.86
N ILE A 177 -28.24 3.16 4.95
CA ILE A 177 -28.36 2.07 5.95
C ILE A 177 -29.49 2.49 6.90
N ALA A 178 -30.73 2.17 6.55
CA ALA A 178 -31.75 1.94 7.56
C ALA A 178 -31.46 0.57 8.20
N SER A 179 -31.01 0.60 9.45
CA SER A 179 -31.25 -0.51 10.37
C SER A 179 -32.67 -0.36 10.88
N ASP A 180 -33.51 -1.38 10.64
CA ASP A 180 -34.54 -1.90 11.55
C ASP A 180 -35.46 -2.86 10.78
N PHE A 181 -35.45 -4.14 11.14
CA PHE A 181 -36.56 -4.72 11.89
C PHE A 181 -36.21 -6.10 12.44
N SER A 182 -36.49 -6.19 13.74
CA SER A 182 -36.35 -7.30 14.65
C SER A 182 -37.59 -8.19 14.61
N LYS A 183 -37.43 -9.50 14.82
CA LYS A 183 -38.16 -10.35 15.80
C LYS A 183 -38.50 -11.78 15.33
N HIS A 184 -37.99 -12.71 16.14
CA HIS A 184 -38.54 -14.01 16.57
C HIS A 184 -39.03 -15.03 15.52
N VAL A 185 -38.35 -16.17 15.45
CA VAL A 185 -38.97 -17.48 15.80
C VAL A 185 -37.90 -18.36 16.44
N ALA A 186 -38.12 -18.73 17.69
CA ALA A 186 -37.42 -19.80 18.38
C ALA A 186 -38.08 -21.15 18.01
N THR A 187 -37.29 -22.18 17.74
CA THR A 187 -37.74 -23.56 17.90
C THR A 187 -36.60 -24.42 18.40
N GLN A 188 -36.96 -25.27 19.36
CA GLN A 188 -36.16 -26.04 20.29
C GLN A 188 -35.28 -27.15 19.69
N PRO A 189 -34.38 -27.74 20.52
CA PRO A 189 -33.47 -28.81 20.14
C PRO A 189 -34.18 -30.18 20.15
N ASN A 190 -33.85 -31.06 19.21
CA ASN A 190 -34.23 -32.46 19.31
C ASN A 190 -32.99 -33.34 19.50
N THR A 191 -32.98 -33.96 20.67
CA THR A 191 -32.22 -35.14 21.07
C THR A 191 -32.46 -36.31 20.11
N SER A 192 -31.42 -37.05 19.73
CA SER A 192 -31.48 -38.51 19.65
C SER A 192 -30.08 -39.11 19.48
N GLN A 193 -29.68 -39.85 20.50
CA GLN A 193 -28.65 -40.87 20.46
C GLN A 193 -29.08 -41.97 19.48
N GLN A 194 -28.18 -42.44 18.61
CA GLN A 194 -28.12 -43.88 18.36
C GLN A 194 -26.74 -44.30 17.89
N ALA A 195 -26.06 -45.02 18.79
CA ALA A 195 -24.94 -45.87 18.50
C ALA A 195 -25.42 -47.07 17.67
N SER A 196 -24.65 -47.47 16.65
CA SER A 196 -24.60 -48.85 16.15
C SER A 196 -23.35 -49.07 15.29
N GLN A 197 -22.33 -49.62 15.94
CA GLN A 197 -21.51 -50.75 15.52
C GLN A 197 -21.00 -50.80 14.07
N ALA A 198 -19.68 -50.61 13.95
CA ALA A 198 -18.89 -51.17 12.86
C ALA A 198 -18.81 -52.70 13.01
N SER A 199 -19.13 -53.42 11.94
CA SER A 199 -18.75 -54.82 11.80
C SER A 199 -18.22 -55.06 10.39
N ALA A 200 -16.99 -55.56 10.33
CA ALA A 200 -16.27 -55.94 9.14
C ALA A 200 -16.59 -57.40 8.81
N VAL A 201 -16.95 -57.70 7.55
CA VAL A 201 -16.74 -59.03 6.96
C VAL A 201 -16.46 -58.85 5.47
N ALA A 202 -15.27 -59.26 5.07
CA ALA A 202 -14.90 -59.54 3.69
C ALA A 202 -15.61 -60.83 3.22
N VAL A 203 -16.00 -60.92 1.95
CA VAL A 203 -16.01 -62.17 1.15
C VAL A 203 -16.39 -61.84 -0.32
N THR A 204 -15.40 -62.08 -1.17
CA THR A 204 -15.41 -62.56 -2.57
C THR A 204 -16.65 -62.48 -3.48
N ALA A 205 -16.34 -61.98 -4.69
CA ALA A 205 -16.67 -62.50 -6.02
C ALA A 205 -18.11 -62.35 -6.57
N ARG A 206 -18.24 -61.61 -7.69
CA ARG A 206 -18.39 -62.13 -9.08
C ARG A 206 -19.14 -61.11 -9.98
N PRO A 207 -18.82 -60.99 -11.28
CA PRO A 207 -19.20 -59.84 -12.12
C PRO A 207 -20.43 -60.10 -13.00
N LEU A 208 -21.14 -59.04 -13.41
CA LEU A 208 -22.10 -59.05 -14.51
C LEU A 208 -22.24 -57.67 -15.21
N ILE A 209 -21.72 -57.63 -16.43
CA ILE A 209 -22.29 -57.11 -17.71
C ILE A 209 -23.67 -56.44 -17.65
N SER A 210 -23.78 -55.25 -18.28
CA SER A 210 -24.89 -54.78 -19.16
C SER A 210 -24.72 -53.27 -19.37
N GLU A 211 -24.21 -52.79 -20.51
CA GLU A 211 -24.97 -52.31 -21.69
C GLU A 211 -25.99 -51.20 -21.41
N GLY A 212 -25.82 -50.07 -22.10
CA GLY A 212 -26.74 -48.91 -22.05
C GLY A 212 -26.24 -47.68 -22.81
N SER A 213 -25.95 -47.86 -24.10
CA SER A 213 -25.64 -46.83 -25.08
C SER A 213 -26.88 -45.96 -25.41
N VAL A 214 -26.74 -44.63 -25.45
CA VAL A 214 -27.66 -43.74 -26.18
C VAL A 214 -26.88 -42.63 -26.88
N MET A 215 -26.99 -42.63 -28.22
CA MET A 215 -26.59 -41.58 -29.15
C MET A 215 -27.64 -40.44 -29.21
N ALA A 216 -27.19 -39.22 -29.46
CA ALA A 216 -27.94 -38.15 -30.17
C ALA A 216 -26.88 -37.20 -30.76
N VAL A 217 -26.52 -37.22 -32.04
CA VAL A 217 -27.23 -36.81 -33.27
C VAL A 217 -27.54 -35.30 -33.32
N PHE A 218 -26.76 -34.61 -34.15
CA PHE A 218 -26.94 -33.22 -34.63
C PHE A 218 -28.05 -33.11 -35.69
N PRO A 219 -28.59 -31.89 -35.88
CA PRO A 219 -28.56 -31.24 -37.20
C PRO A 219 -28.28 -29.71 -37.06
N GLY A 220 -27.57 -28.97 -37.93
CA GLY A 220 -27.34 -29.06 -39.36
C GLY A 220 -27.94 -27.81 -40.03
N TYR A 221 -27.12 -26.86 -40.51
CA TYR A 221 -27.49 -25.80 -41.48
C TYR A 221 -26.26 -25.36 -42.31
N PRO A 222 -26.44 -24.85 -43.55
CA PRO A 222 -25.64 -25.26 -44.73
C PRO A 222 -24.65 -24.22 -45.27
N LEU A 223 -23.73 -24.73 -46.11
CA LEU A 223 -22.76 -24.00 -46.94
C LEU A 223 -23.41 -23.24 -48.12
N ALA A 224 -22.74 -22.16 -48.52
CA ALA A 224 -22.82 -21.53 -49.85
C ALA A 224 -21.41 -21.01 -50.27
N PRO A 225 -21.13 -20.79 -51.58
CA PRO A 225 -19.95 -21.37 -52.23
C PRO A 225 -18.81 -20.41 -52.62
N LEU A 226 -17.66 -21.03 -52.88
CA LEU A 226 -16.45 -20.56 -53.57
C LEU A 226 -16.73 -20.07 -55.01
N PRO A 227 -15.90 -19.15 -55.54
CA PRO A 227 -15.54 -19.19 -56.96
C PRO A 227 -14.05 -19.50 -57.17
N LYS A 228 -13.79 -20.04 -58.37
CA LYS A 228 -12.66 -20.85 -58.79
C LYS A 228 -11.96 -20.15 -59.98
N ALA A 229 -10.64 -19.95 -59.85
CA ALA A 229 -9.61 -19.89 -60.91
C ALA A 229 -9.71 -18.73 -61.94
N PRO A 230 -8.68 -18.43 -62.79
CA PRO A 230 -7.85 -19.38 -63.53
C PRO A 230 -6.33 -19.23 -63.40
N ALA A 231 -5.67 -20.37 -63.66
CA ALA A 231 -4.29 -20.46 -64.07
C ALA A 231 -4.14 -20.01 -65.55
N ALA A 232 -3.04 -19.32 -65.85
CA ALA A 232 -2.48 -19.24 -67.20
C ALA A 232 -0.97 -19.42 -67.09
N ALA A 233 -0.47 -20.49 -67.70
CA ALA A 233 0.92 -20.72 -68.01
C ALA A 233 1.25 -20.06 -69.36
N THR A 234 2.47 -19.53 -69.52
CA THR A 234 3.39 -19.81 -70.64
C THR A 234 4.62 -18.91 -70.61
N ALA A 235 5.78 -19.53 -70.90
CA ALA A 235 7.01 -18.99 -71.49
C ALA A 235 7.80 -17.95 -70.64
N GLY A 236 9.12 -18.02 -70.48
CA GLY A 236 10.15 -18.79 -71.17
C GLY A 236 11.38 -17.87 -71.35
N ALA A 237 12.53 -18.32 -70.84
CA ALA A 237 13.91 -17.87 -71.11
C ALA A 237 14.31 -16.40 -70.82
N SER A 238 15.26 -16.21 -69.90
CA SER A 238 16.54 -15.52 -70.17
C SER A 238 17.47 -15.61 -68.94
N GLU A 239 18.74 -15.85 -69.21
CA GLU A 239 19.95 -15.82 -68.36
C GLU A 239 20.08 -14.45 -67.64
N ASP A 240 20.82 -14.21 -66.56
CA ASP A 240 22.10 -14.75 -66.09
C ASP A 240 22.40 -14.26 -64.64
N GLU A 241 23.42 -14.87 -64.05
CA GLU A 241 24.43 -14.31 -63.14
C GLU A 241 24.14 -13.90 -61.66
N THR A 242 24.75 -14.71 -60.79
CA THR A 242 25.58 -14.38 -59.61
C THR A 242 25.02 -14.39 -58.18
N ALA A 243 25.82 -15.10 -57.36
CA ALA A 243 26.17 -14.88 -55.95
C ALA A 243 25.26 -15.44 -54.83
N ALA A 244 25.63 -16.67 -54.43
CA ALA A 244 25.92 -17.12 -53.05
C ALA A 244 25.04 -16.56 -51.91
N ALA A 245 24.10 -17.35 -51.38
CA ALA A 245 24.31 -18.32 -50.27
C ALA A 245 24.75 -17.67 -48.94
N GLY A 246 24.04 -17.79 -47.83
CA GLY A 246 22.80 -18.50 -47.53
C GLY A 246 22.47 -18.32 -46.04
N ALA A 247 21.26 -17.86 -45.74
CA ALA A 247 20.70 -17.85 -44.40
C ALA A 247 19.41 -18.67 -44.43
N SER A 248 19.54 -19.99 -44.21
CA SER A 248 18.39 -20.86 -43.97
C SER A 248 17.98 -20.78 -42.51
N GLY A 249 16.77 -20.32 -42.29
CA GLY A 249 16.03 -20.62 -41.06
C GLY A 249 15.58 -22.07 -41.00
N ALA A 250 15.12 -22.49 -39.83
CA ALA A 250 14.08 -23.50 -39.68
C ALA A 250 13.51 -23.41 -38.26
N ALA A 251 12.28 -22.89 -38.18
CA ALA A 251 11.36 -23.12 -37.08
C ALA A 251 10.57 -24.42 -37.33
N VAL A 252 9.95 -24.92 -36.25
CA VAL A 252 8.90 -25.96 -36.19
C VAL A 252 9.42 -27.41 -36.35
N GLY A 253 9.11 -28.39 -35.50
CA GLY A 253 8.22 -28.53 -34.35
C GLY A 253 8.12 -30.02 -33.95
N SER A 254 7.25 -30.28 -32.97
CA SER A 254 6.78 -31.61 -32.49
C SER A 254 7.69 -32.39 -31.53
N ALA A 255 7.20 -33.19 -30.59
CA ALA A 255 5.95 -33.31 -29.84
C ALA A 255 6.17 -34.51 -28.88
N ALA A 256 5.59 -34.42 -27.68
CA ALA A 256 5.13 -35.49 -26.79
C ALA A 256 6.01 -36.74 -26.51
N THR A 257 6.25 -36.99 -25.21
CA THR A 257 5.73 -38.19 -24.52
C THR A 257 5.85 -37.98 -23.01
N GLY A 258 4.74 -38.23 -22.30
CA GLY A 258 4.69 -38.19 -20.84
C GLY A 258 5.20 -39.49 -20.22
N LEU A 259 5.47 -39.43 -18.91
CA LEU A 259 5.25 -40.58 -18.04
C LEU A 259 4.97 -40.10 -16.61
N GLU A 260 3.76 -40.39 -16.17
CA GLU A 260 3.34 -40.62 -14.78
C GLU A 260 4.37 -41.41 -13.97
N VAL A 261 4.60 -41.01 -12.72
CA VAL A 261 4.85 -41.96 -11.61
C VAL A 261 4.25 -41.38 -10.32
N HIS A 262 3.22 -42.05 -9.81
CA HIS A 262 2.76 -42.05 -8.42
C HIS A 262 3.67 -42.93 -7.54
N ALA A 263 3.90 -42.52 -6.28
CA ALA A 263 4.12 -43.29 -5.03
C ALA A 263 4.94 -42.43 -4.06
N GLY A 264 4.66 -42.24 -2.78
CA GLY A 264 4.00 -43.13 -1.82
C GLY A 264 5.03 -43.83 -0.95
N GLY A 265 5.19 -43.40 0.32
CA GLY A 265 5.47 -44.30 1.44
C GLY A 265 6.87 -44.34 2.10
N ALA A 266 6.80 -44.23 3.43
CA ALA A 266 7.69 -44.77 4.50
C ALA A 266 9.11 -44.21 4.64
N SER A 267 9.53 -43.67 5.80
CA SER A 267 9.57 -44.18 7.19
C SER A 267 10.67 -45.22 7.45
N ALA A 268 11.35 -44.99 8.58
CA ALA A 268 12.14 -45.89 9.43
C ALA A 268 13.68 -45.78 9.42
N ALA A 269 14.17 -45.46 10.63
CA ALA A 269 15.37 -45.98 11.30
C ALA A 269 16.74 -45.63 10.71
N ALA A 270 17.83 -45.49 11.45
CA ALA A 270 18.18 -45.33 12.86
C ALA A 270 19.73 -45.16 12.85
N SER A 271 20.27 -44.55 13.90
CA SER A 271 21.50 -44.97 14.60
C SER A 271 22.51 -43.86 14.91
N THR A 272 22.55 -43.58 16.22
CA THR A 272 23.73 -43.61 17.13
C THR A 272 24.95 -42.76 16.80
N THR A 273 25.23 -41.78 17.68
CA THR A 273 26.48 -41.65 18.49
C THR A 273 26.16 -40.70 19.65
N THR A 274 25.94 -41.12 20.90
CA THR A 274 26.92 -41.48 21.95
C THR A 274 27.87 -40.35 22.36
N GLY A 275 27.74 -39.90 23.61
CA GLY A 275 28.64 -38.99 24.35
C GLY A 275 27.91 -37.73 24.84
N GLY A 276 27.78 -37.39 26.12
CA GLY A 276 28.42 -37.89 27.33
C GLY A 276 28.75 -36.71 28.28
N GLY A 277 27.74 -36.18 28.99
CA GLY A 277 27.82 -35.34 30.22
C GLY A 277 28.44 -33.93 30.12
N PRO A 278 28.44 -33.11 31.20
CA PRO A 278 27.66 -33.12 32.46
C PRO A 278 26.75 -31.85 32.55
N GLY A 279 25.58 -31.85 33.20
CA GLY A 279 25.46 -31.87 34.65
C GLY A 279 25.51 -30.46 35.27
N LEU A 280 24.43 -29.67 35.14
CA LEU A 280 24.21 -28.47 35.98
C LEU A 280 22.83 -28.52 36.63
N LYS A 281 22.87 -28.80 37.94
CA LYS A 281 21.80 -28.66 38.93
C LYS A 281 21.21 -27.24 38.88
N MET A 282 19.89 -27.15 38.83
CA MET A 282 19.15 -25.97 39.30
C MET A 282 18.40 -26.35 40.58
N PRO A 283 18.43 -25.51 41.63
CA PRO A 283 17.70 -25.78 42.85
C PRO A 283 16.22 -25.44 42.67
N ALA A 284 15.39 -26.38 43.12
CA ALA A 284 14.00 -26.18 43.43
C ALA A 284 13.85 -25.22 44.62
N LEU A 285 12.95 -24.25 44.49
CA LEU A 285 12.29 -23.63 45.64
C LEU A 285 10.79 -23.62 45.36
N SER A 286 10.10 -24.51 46.05
CA SER A 286 8.66 -24.45 46.31
C SER A 286 8.40 -23.61 47.57
N ARG A 287 7.14 -23.17 47.71
CA ARG A 287 6.48 -22.43 48.81
C ARG A 287 6.32 -20.93 48.50
N LEU A 288 5.17 -20.27 48.69
CA LEU A 288 4.07 -20.52 49.61
C LEU A 288 2.77 -19.80 49.14
N ASP A 289 1.66 -20.55 49.16
CA ASP A 289 0.26 -20.23 49.48
C ASP A 289 -0.33 -18.79 49.40
N SER A 290 -1.38 -18.67 48.59
CA SER A 290 -2.64 -17.97 48.91
C SER A 290 -3.70 -18.55 47.96
N SER A 291 -4.45 -19.58 48.34
CA SER A 291 -5.59 -19.57 49.27
C SER A 291 -6.61 -18.49 48.93
N GLY A 292 -7.74 -18.92 48.36
CA GLY A 292 -8.85 -18.08 47.93
C GLY A 292 -9.92 -18.90 47.22
N ASN A 293 -10.40 -19.93 47.92
CA ASN A 293 -11.45 -20.86 47.55
C ASN A 293 -12.83 -20.25 47.84
N THR A 294 -13.76 -20.26 46.88
CA THR A 294 -15.22 -20.35 47.11
C THR A 294 -15.98 -20.75 45.83
N GLU A 295 -16.10 -22.06 45.60
CA GLU A 295 -17.37 -22.68 45.16
C GLU A 295 -18.34 -22.58 46.36
N GLY A 296 -19.65 -22.39 46.30
CA GLY A 296 -20.67 -22.48 45.26
C GLY A 296 -21.93 -22.97 45.99
N VAL A 297 -23.06 -22.25 45.95
CA VAL A 297 -24.36 -22.78 46.40
C VAL A 297 -25.49 -22.15 45.59
N VAL A 298 -26.24 -23.04 44.94
CA VAL A 298 -27.56 -22.81 44.35
C VAL A 298 -28.60 -22.81 45.46
N THR A 299 -29.46 -21.79 45.52
CA THR A 299 -30.81 -21.93 46.11
C THR A 299 -31.80 -21.02 45.38
N GLU A 300 -32.71 -21.64 44.62
CA GLU A 300 -33.97 -21.03 44.20
C GLU A 300 -34.88 -20.85 45.43
N ILE A 301 -35.43 -19.64 45.63
CA ILE A 301 -36.77 -19.47 46.22
C ILE A 301 -37.45 -18.27 45.54
N ALA A 302 -38.63 -18.52 44.99
CA ALA A 302 -39.58 -17.53 44.49
C ALA A 302 -40.18 -16.68 45.62
N THR A 303 -40.46 -15.40 45.40
CA THR A 303 -41.78 -14.76 45.63
C THR A 303 -41.75 -13.24 45.41
N ALA A 304 -42.92 -12.74 45.01
CA ALA A 304 -43.31 -11.38 44.65
C ALA A 304 -42.85 -10.25 45.58
N ARG A 305 -42.66 -9.04 45.02
CA ARG A 305 -43.51 -7.87 45.31
C ARG A 305 -43.15 -6.61 44.50
N THR A 306 -44.22 -6.04 43.98
CA THR A 306 -44.45 -4.66 43.55
C THR A 306 -43.78 -3.64 44.48
N GLY A 307 -43.04 -2.70 43.91
CA GLY A 307 -42.50 -1.53 44.61
C GLY A 307 -42.13 -0.43 43.63
N LEU A 308 -43.03 0.54 43.49
CA LEU A 308 -42.85 1.80 42.79
C LEU A 308 -41.64 2.57 43.36
N SER A 309 -40.69 2.93 42.49
CA SER A 309 -39.59 3.84 42.81
C SER A 309 -39.77 5.15 42.01
N PRO A 310 -39.67 6.32 42.65
CA PRO A 310 -39.91 7.62 42.03
C PRO A 310 -38.79 8.05 41.06
N PRO A 311 -39.10 8.91 40.06
CA PRO A 311 -38.14 9.38 39.08
C PRO A 311 -37.12 10.35 39.72
N PRO A 312 -35.82 10.28 39.34
CA PRO A 312 -34.83 11.28 39.75
C PRO A 312 -35.07 12.63 39.03
N PRO A 313 -34.68 13.75 39.66
CA PRO A 313 -34.98 15.09 39.18
C PRO A 313 -34.24 15.42 37.89
N ALA A 314 -34.96 16.10 37.00
CA ALA A 314 -34.47 16.68 35.76
C ALA A 314 -33.23 17.54 36.02
N ALA A 315 -32.07 17.05 35.57
CA ALA A 315 -30.87 17.84 35.46
C ALA A 315 -31.04 18.79 34.27
N THR A 316 -31.10 20.08 34.58
CA THR A 316 -31.10 21.20 33.65
C THR A 316 -29.93 21.04 32.68
N ALA A 317 -30.24 20.74 31.41
CA ALA A 317 -29.27 20.67 30.34
C ALA A 317 -28.68 22.08 30.13
N SER A 318 -27.47 22.29 30.65
CA SER A 318 -26.62 23.41 30.28
C SER A 318 -26.25 23.23 28.81
N SER A 319 -27.00 23.91 27.95
CA SER A 319 -26.72 24.06 26.53
C SER A 319 -25.45 24.92 26.39
N HIS A 320 -24.29 24.28 26.37
CA HIS A 320 -23.06 24.88 25.86
C HIS A 320 -23.10 24.81 24.32
N PRO A 321 -23.29 25.93 23.61
CA PRO A 321 -22.89 26.01 22.20
C PRO A 321 -21.35 25.97 22.11
N ASP A 322 -20.80 25.68 20.94
CA ASP A 322 -19.38 25.85 20.56
C ASP A 322 -18.34 24.76 20.84
N SER A 323 -18.68 23.47 20.78
CA SER A 323 -17.65 22.41 20.64
C SER A 323 -17.80 21.50 19.42
N ARG A 324 -18.69 21.83 18.47
CA ARG A 324 -18.88 21.03 17.25
C ARG A 324 -17.93 21.40 16.10
N ASP A 325 -17.51 22.65 15.96
CA ASP A 325 -16.77 23.09 14.77
C ASP A 325 -15.29 22.65 14.71
N MET A 326 -14.67 22.27 15.84
CA MET A 326 -13.26 21.82 15.82
C MET A 326 -13.06 20.40 15.26
N LEU A 327 -14.09 19.54 15.28
CA LEU A 327 -13.93 18.15 14.83
C LEU A 327 -13.93 18.04 13.29
N ASP A 328 -14.66 18.92 12.59
CA ASP A 328 -14.84 18.85 11.14
C ASP A 328 -13.58 19.27 10.36
N SER A 329 -12.79 20.22 10.89
CA SER A 329 -11.54 20.67 10.25
C SER A 329 -10.50 19.53 10.14
N SER A 330 -10.40 18.68 11.17
CA SER A 330 -9.46 17.55 11.16
C SER A 330 -9.81 16.48 10.12
N HIS A 331 -11.10 16.30 9.82
CA HIS A 331 -11.57 15.30 8.87
C HIS A 331 -11.32 15.75 7.42
N ALA A 332 -11.52 17.04 7.12
CA ALA A 332 -11.24 17.60 5.80
C ALA A 332 -9.76 17.44 5.41
N ALA A 333 -8.83 17.80 6.31
CA ALA A 333 -7.39 17.64 6.08
C ALA A 333 -6.98 16.16 5.86
N ALA A 334 -7.66 15.22 6.54
CA ALA A 334 -7.40 13.80 6.35
C ALA A 334 -7.86 13.27 4.99
N LEU A 335 -8.91 13.85 4.38
CA LEU A 335 -9.39 13.49 3.05
C LEU A 335 -8.46 13.99 1.94
N GLU A 336 -7.79 15.11 2.16
CA GLU A 336 -6.83 15.70 1.22
C GLU A 336 -5.47 15.01 1.22
N HIS A 337 -5.17 14.21 2.26
CA HIS A 337 -3.92 13.48 2.33
C HIS A 337 -3.76 12.52 1.12
N PRO A 338 -2.60 12.52 0.43
CA PRO A 338 -2.37 11.66 -0.74
C PRO A 338 -2.62 10.16 -0.52
N PHE A 339 -2.50 9.66 0.70
CA PHE A 339 -2.81 8.27 1.05
C PHE A 339 -4.29 7.92 0.96
N VAL A 340 -5.17 8.89 1.11
CA VAL A 340 -6.63 8.76 1.15
C VAL A 340 -7.26 9.27 -0.13
N HIS A 341 -6.66 10.25 -0.78
CA HIS A 341 -7.16 10.83 -2.02
C HIS A 341 -7.50 9.75 -3.08
N LEU A 342 -8.60 9.99 -3.81
CA LEU A 342 -9.02 9.20 -4.95
C LEU A 342 -9.31 10.13 -6.13
N PRO A 343 -8.85 9.80 -7.35
CA PRO A 343 -9.06 10.62 -8.53
C PRO A 343 -10.52 10.67 -8.93
N ARG A 344 -10.94 11.82 -9.47
CA ARG A 344 -12.24 11.95 -10.14
C ARG A 344 -12.12 11.53 -11.61
N PRO A 345 -13.04 10.72 -12.15
CA PRO A 345 -13.11 10.47 -13.58
C PRO A 345 -13.34 11.79 -14.35
N ALA A 346 -12.62 12.00 -15.45
CA ALA A 346 -12.84 13.17 -16.32
C ALA A 346 -14.18 13.11 -17.07
N VAL A 347 -14.77 11.91 -17.17
CA VAL A 347 -16.03 11.65 -17.85
C VAL A 347 -17.05 11.21 -16.81
N SER A 348 -18.25 11.79 -16.84
CA SER A 348 -19.33 11.50 -15.88
C SER A 348 -19.86 10.07 -15.99
N THR A 349 -19.91 9.52 -17.21
CA THR A 349 -20.37 8.15 -17.47
C THR A 349 -19.21 7.29 -17.94
N ILE A 350 -18.83 6.30 -17.12
CA ILE A 350 -17.75 5.37 -17.44
C ILE A 350 -18.32 4.20 -18.25
N PRO A 351 -17.81 3.94 -19.47
CA PRO A 351 -18.25 2.79 -20.26
C PRO A 351 -17.96 1.46 -19.55
N ALA A 352 -18.91 0.52 -19.56
CA ALA A 352 -18.75 -0.81 -18.96
C ALA A 352 -17.56 -1.61 -19.54
N THR A 353 -17.07 -1.25 -20.73
CA THR A 353 -15.86 -1.83 -21.34
C THR A 353 -14.56 -1.48 -20.59
N LEU A 354 -14.60 -0.53 -19.65
CA LEU A 354 -13.48 -0.16 -18.79
C LEU A 354 -13.55 -0.81 -17.40
N PHE A 355 -14.61 -1.55 -17.10
CA PHE A 355 -14.75 -2.24 -15.82
C PHE A 355 -13.73 -3.38 -15.69
N VAL A 356 -13.35 -3.65 -14.44
CA VAL A 356 -12.45 -4.75 -14.10
C VAL A 356 -13.21 -6.07 -14.28
N ASP A 357 -12.73 -6.91 -15.19
CA ASP A 357 -13.27 -8.25 -15.41
C ASP A 357 -12.69 -9.24 -14.40
N LEU A 358 -13.37 -9.34 -13.25
CA LEU A 358 -13.00 -10.27 -12.18
C LEU A 358 -13.04 -11.74 -12.63
N ARG A 359 -13.94 -12.11 -13.54
CA ARG A 359 -14.08 -13.50 -14.01
C ARG A 359 -12.85 -13.91 -14.80
N SER A 360 -12.43 -13.07 -15.74
CA SER A 360 -11.23 -13.28 -16.54
C SER A 360 -9.98 -13.30 -15.65
N ALA A 361 -9.84 -12.32 -14.75
CA ALA A 361 -8.69 -12.24 -13.85
C ALA A 361 -8.59 -13.46 -12.90
N ALA A 362 -9.71 -13.94 -12.36
CA ALA A 362 -9.74 -15.11 -11.47
C ALA A 362 -9.48 -16.44 -12.20
N SER A 363 -9.78 -16.51 -13.50
CA SER A 363 -9.59 -17.73 -14.31
C SER A 363 -8.19 -17.81 -14.95
N SER A 364 -7.44 -16.70 -14.94
CA SER A 364 -6.14 -16.66 -15.59
C SER A 364 -5.07 -17.42 -14.81
N ARG A 365 -4.31 -18.24 -15.55
CA ARG A 365 -3.19 -19.04 -15.03
C ARG A 365 -1.84 -18.35 -15.17
N ARG A 366 -1.78 -17.19 -15.84
CA ARG A 366 -0.54 -16.55 -16.29
C ARG A 366 -0.27 -15.27 -15.50
N SER A 367 -0.18 -15.41 -14.18
CA SER A 367 0.10 -14.26 -13.33
C SER A 367 1.55 -13.79 -13.44
N THR A 368 1.74 -12.48 -13.54
CA THR A 368 3.01 -11.83 -13.23
C THR A 368 3.40 -12.12 -11.78
N ARG A 369 4.63 -12.61 -11.54
CA ARG A 369 5.11 -12.93 -10.18
C ARG A 369 5.55 -11.70 -9.38
N TYR A 370 5.80 -10.60 -10.06
CA TYR A 370 6.34 -9.38 -9.47
C TYR A 370 5.22 -8.32 -9.34
N ILE A 371 4.71 -8.16 -8.13
CA ILE A 371 3.54 -7.31 -7.83
C ILE A 371 3.88 -5.81 -7.79
N VAL A 372 5.14 -5.47 -7.49
CA VAL A 372 5.55 -4.10 -7.16
C VAL A 372 5.34 -3.12 -8.33
N PRO A 373 5.66 -3.44 -9.60
CA PRO A 373 5.40 -2.53 -10.72
C PRO A 373 3.90 -2.29 -10.94
N LEU A 374 3.07 -3.30 -10.70
CA LEU A 374 1.61 -3.16 -10.80
C LEU A 374 1.08 -2.21 -9.71
N LEU A 375 1.61 -2.31 -8.49
CA LEU A 375 1.28 -1.40 -7.40
C LEU A 375 1.75 0.03 -7.70
N GLN A 376 2.95 0.19 -8.26
CA GLN A 376 3.49 1.50 -8.66
C GLN A 376 2.67 2.14 -9.78
N GLU A 377 2.32 1.40 -10.83
CA GLU A 377 1.48 1.90 -11.92
C GLU A 377 0.10 2.34 -11.39
N ALA A 378 -0.52 1.52 -10.55
CA ALA A 378 -1.80 1.88 -9.97
C ALA A 378 -1.71 3.08 -9.01
N HIS A 379 -0.63 3.17 -8.23
CA HIS A 379 -0.35 4.31 -7.36
C HIS A 379 -0.22 5.60 -8.16
N ASP A 380 0.60 5.62 -9.22
CA ASP A 380 0.78 6.80 -10.08
C ASP A 380 -0.55 7.31 -10.63
N LEU A 381 -1.46 6.39 -10.99
CA LEU A 381 -2.79 6.73 -11.51
C LEU A 381 -3.73 7.21 -10.39
N LEU A 382 -3.73 6.55 -9.23
CA LEU A 382 -4.56 6.93 -8.08
C LEU A 382 -4.10 8.22 -7.40
N SER A 383 -2.84 8.63 -7.56
CA SER A 383 -2.34 9.91 -7.05
C SER A 383 -2.73 11.11 -7.91
N LEU A 384 -3.32 10.90 -9.09
CA LEU A 384 -3.82 11.99 -9.92
C LEU A 384 -5.10 12.61 -9.32
N ARG A 385 -5.37 13.88 -9.63
CA ARG A 385 -6.64 14.52 -9.26
C ARG A 385 -7.79 14.10 -10.18
N VAL A 386 -7.50 13.98 -11.47
CA VAL A 386 -8.47 13.66 -12.52
C VAL A 386 -7.91 12.58 -13.45
N LEU A 387 -8.73 11.61 -13.84
CA LEU A 387 -8.34 10.52 -14.76
C LEU A 387 -9.08 10.58 -16.11
N SER A 388 -8.32 10.60 -17.20
CA SER A 388 -8.83 10.40 -18.56
C SER A 388 -9.27 8.95 -18.81
N LEU A 389 -10.08 8.70 -19.84
CA LEU A 389 -10.51 7.35 -20.22
C LEU A 389 -9.35 6.37 -20.48
N THR A 390 -8.26 6.86 -21.06
CA THR A 390 -7.05 6.04 -21.31
C THR A 390 -6.37 5.66 -19.99
N GLN A 391 -6.32 6.58 -19.03
CA GLN A 391 -5.77 6.31 -17.70
C GLN A 391 -6.67 5.40 -16.87
N LEU A 392 -8.00 5.57 -16.93
CA LEU A 392 -8.96 4.65 -16.31
C LEU A 392 -8.80 3.23 -16.83
N ARG A 393 -8.60 3.07 -18.16
CA ARG A 393 -8.31 1.76 -18.76
C ARG A 393 -7.03 1.13 -18.22
N LYS A 394 -5.96 1.93 -18.04
CA LYS A 394 -4.71 1.45 -17.45
C LYS A 394 -4.92 1.02 -15.99
N LEU A 395 -5.63 1.83 -15.21
CA LEU A 395 -5.96 1.51 -13.82
C LEU A 395 -6.75 0.21 -13.70
N ALA A 396 -7.78 0.01 -14.53
CA ALA A 396 -8.56 -1.22 -14.56
C ALA A 396 -7.72 -2.46 -14.94
N ARG A 397 -6.76 -2.32 -15.86
CA ARG A 397 -5.82 -3.40 -16.23
C ARG A 397 -4.83 -3.71 -15.11
N ALA A 398 -4.28 -2.70 -14.43
CA ALA A 398 -3.42 -2.87 -13.28
C ALA A 398 -4.16 -3.59 -12.15
N ALA A 399 -5.40 -3.17 -11.84
CA ALA A 399 -6.27 -3.83 -10.87
C ALA A 399 -6.58 -5.29 -11.26
N SER A 400 -6.91 -5.55 -12.53
CA SER A 400 -7.13 -6.93 -13.03
C SER A 400 -5.89 -7.81 -12.84
N SER A 401 -4.70 -7.27 -13.14
CA SER A 401 -3.44 -7.99 -12.97
C SER A 401 -3.09 -8.23 -11.50
N LEU A 402 -3.47 -7.29 -10.61
CA LEU A 402 -3.33 -7.46 -9.16
C LEU A 402 -4.28 -8.54 -8.62
N VAL A 403 -5.52 -8.60 -9.12
CA VAL A 403 -6.47 -9.67 -8.80
C VAL A 403 -5.90 -11.03 -9.20
N GLU A 404 -5.41 -11.14 -10.44
CA GLU A 404 -4.78 -12.37 -10.94
C GLU A 404 -3.56 -12.76 -10.07
N HIS A 405 -2.70 -11.80 -9.73
CA HIS A 405 -1.55 -12.04 -8.85
C HIS A 405 -1.96 -12.52 -7.47
N ALA A 406 -2.95 -11.87 -6.86
CA ALA A 406 -3.39 -12.23 -5.54
C ALA A 406 -4.01 -13.64 -5.49
N MET A 407 -4.85 -13.99 -6.47
CA MET A 407 -5.42 -15.33 -6.61
C MET A 407 -4.34 -16.42 -6.71
N ASN A 408 -3.32 -16.18 -7.53
CA ASN A 408 -2.30 -17.19 -7.81
C ASN A 408 -1.23 -17.28 -6.71
N HIS A 409 -0.95 -16.21 -5.96
CA HIS A 409 0.25 -16.12 -5.12
C HIS A 409 0.01 -15.69 -3.66
N GLN A 410 -1.19 -15.25 -3.29
CA GLN A 410 -1.46 -14.66 -1.97
C GLN A 410 -2.35 -15.52 -1.04
N HIS A 411 -2.51 -16.81 -1.33
CA HIS A 411 -3.36 -17.72 -0.55
C HIS A 411 -2.74 -18.27 0.75
N GLN A 412 -1.42 -18.23 0.90
CA GLN A 412 -0.77 -18.87 2.05
C GLN A 412 -1.19 -18.25 3.39
N ASP A 413 -1.61 -19.09 4.34
CA ASP A 413 -1.84 -18.69 5.74
C ASP A 413 -0.53 -18.21 6.38
N LEU A 414 -0.58 -17.07 7.07
CA LEU A 414 0.59 -16.43 7.71
C LEU A 414 0.58 -16.56 9.24
N SER A 415 -0.41 -17.24 9.84
CA SER A 415 -0.56 -17.41 11.29
C SER A 415 0.65 -18.06 11.97
N LYS A 416 1.40 -18.90 11.24
CA LYS A 416 2.57 -19.65 11.74
C LYS A 416 3.91 -19.09 11.25
N HIS A 417 3.90 -17.95 10.56
CA HIS A 417 5.11 -17.36 10.01
C HIS A 417 5.80 -16.46 11.04
N ALA A 418 7.11 -16.24 10.85
CA ALA A 418 7.82 -15.21 11.60
C ALA A 418 7.14 -13.84 11.39
N THR A 419 6.91 -13.09 12.48
CA THR A 419 6.12 -11.84 12.47
C THR A 419 6.61 -10.84 11.43
N SER A 420 7.92 -10.65 11.28
CA SER A 420 8.50 -9.75 10.27
C SER A 420 8.11 -10.14 8.84
N ARG A 421 8.27 -11.42 8.49
CA ARG A 421 7.92 -11.95 7.17
C ARG A 421 6.40 -11.96 6.93
N ALA A 422 5.61 -12.21 7.98
CA ALA A 422 4.17 -12.17 7.89
C ALA A 422 3.68 -10.75 7.58
N VAL A 423 4.18 -9.74 8.30
CA VAL A 423 3.86 -8.31 8.09
C VAL A 423 4.19 -7.87 6.67
N GLU A 424 5.36 -8.21 6.12
CA GLU A 424 5.71 -7.84 4.75
C GLU A 424 4.73 -8.41 3.71
N ARG A 425 4.23 -9.64 3.92
CA ARG A 425 3.26 -10.26 3.03
C ARG A 425 1.85 -9.71 3.22
N LEU A 426 1.43 -9.47 4.46
CA LEU A 426 0.18 -8.80 4.77
C LEU A 426 0.15 -7.39 4.17
N ALA A 427 1.26 -6.66 4.21
CA ALA A 427 1.37 -5.33 3.62
C ALA A 427 1.09 -5.36 2.11
N LEU A 428 1.71 -6.29 1.36
CA LEU A 428 1.45 -6.42 -0.07
C LEU A 428 0.00 -6.83 -0.38
N ARG A 429 -0.60 -7.69 0.45
CA ARG A 429 -2.03 -8.06 0.33
C ARG A 429 -2.94 -6.86 0.57
N PHE A 430 -2.66 -6.09 1.61
CA PHE A 430 -3.36 -4.86 1.95
C PHE A 430 -3.27 -3.85 0.80
N LEU A 431 -2.07 -3.56 0.29
CA LEU A 431 -1.88 -2.62 -0.82
C LEU A 431 -2.59 -3.08 -2.10
N SER A 432 -2.51 -4.37 -2.42
CA SER A 432 -3.21 -4.95 -3.57
C SER A 432 -4.74 -4.79 -3.44
N LEU A 433 -5.31 -5.07 -2.26
CA LEU A 433 -6.74 -4.92 -2.02
C LEU A 433 -7.18 -3.45 -1.96
N ASP A 434 -6.38 -2.57 -1.35
CA ASP A 434 -6.65 -1.12 -1.31
C ASP A 434 -6.72 -0.56 -2.73
N VAL A 435 -5.79 -0.93 -3.60
CA VAL A 435 -5.82 -0.53 -5.02
C VAL A 435 -7.06 -1.05 -5.75
N VAL A 436 -7.42 -2.32 -5.58
CA VAL A 436 -8.57 -2.91 -6.28
C VAL A 436 -9.89 -2.27 -5.81
N VAL A 437 -10.08 -2.09 -4.50
CA VAL A 437 -11.26 -1.42 -3.94
C VAL A 437 -11.30 0.05 -4.36
N SER A 438 -10.16 0.76 -4.30
CA SER A 438 -10.05 2.15 -4.77
C SER A 438 -10.42 2.26 -6.26
N THR A 439 -9.99 1.31 -7.08
CA THR A 439 -10.32 1.26 -8.50
C THR A 439 -11.82 1.07 -8.72
N PHE A 440 -12.49 0.21 -7.95
CA PHE A 440 -13.95 0.05 -8.03
C PHE A 440 -14.70 1.33 -7.67
N ILE A 441 -14.26 2.02 -6.62
CA ILE A 441 -14.84 3.31 -6.21
C ILE A 441 -14.66 4.34 -7.33
N VAL A 442 -13.46 4.49 -7.88
CA VAL A 442 -13.15 5.42 -8.96
C VAL A 442 -13.96 5.09 -10.23
N LEU A 443 -14.16 3.81 -10.53
CA LEU A 443 -14.94 3.37 -11.70
C LEU A 443 -16.47 3.41 -11.48
N GLY A 444 -16.94 3.67 -10.26
CA GLY A 444 -18.35 3.50 -9.90
C GLY A 444 -18.83 2.05 -10.11
N GLN A 445 -17.92 1.07 -10.05
CA GLN A 445 -18.20 -0.33 -10.33
C GLN A 445 -18.56 -1.06 -9.03
N THR A 446 -19.76 -1.65 -8.97
CA THR A 446 -20.07 -2.67 -7.95
C THR A 446 -19.65 -4.04 -8.46
N PRO A 447 -18.69 -4.74 -7.81
CA PRO A 447 -18.26 -6.05 -8.26
C PRO A 447 -19.36 -7.09 -8.03
N ASP A 448 -19.42 -8.10 -8.89
CA ASP A 448 -20.29 -9.27 -8.68
C ASP A 448 -19.94 -9.92 -7.33
N ARG A 449 -20.96 -10.10 -6.47
CA ARG A 449 -20.78 -10.56 -5.09
C ARG A 449 -20.15 -11.96 -5.02
N GLY A 450 -20.49 -12.85 -5.95
CA GLY A 450 -19.95 -14.21 -6.01
C GLY A 450 -18.47 -14.20 -6.38
N LEU A 451 -18.12 -13.52 -7.46
CA LEU A 451 -16.74 -13.39 -7.93
C LEU A 451 -15.86 -12.63 -6.92
N TRP A 452 -16.37 -11.57 -6.32
CA TRP A 452 -15.67 -10.82 -5.27
C TRP A 452 -15.37 -11.68 -4.05
N ARG A 453 -16.33 -12.51 -3.63
CA ARG A 453 -16.13 -13.47 -2.54
C ARG A 453 -15.07 -14.51 -2.92
N THR A 454 -15.15 -15.10 -4.11
CA THR A 454 -14.12 -16.06 -4.58
C THR A 454 -12.73 -15.44 -4.56
N PHE A 455 -12.61 -14.20 -5.05
CA PHE A 455 -11.36 -13.45 -5.03
C PHE A 455 -10.83 -13.20 -3.62
N THR A 456 -11.68 -12.65 -2.76
CA THR A 456 -11.29 -12.27 -1.40
C THR A 456 -11.00 -13.49 -0.52
N ASP A 457 -11.75 -14.58 -0.65
CA ASP A 457 -11.52 -15.83 0.09
C ASP A 457 -10.17 -16.48 -0.26
N ALA A 458 -9.68 -16.28 -1.48
CA ALA A 458 -8.36 -16.74 -1.90
C ALA A 458 -7.19 -15.99 -1.22
N ILE A 459 -7.43 -14.85 -0.57
CA ILE A 459 -6.39 -14.06 0.09
C ILE A 459 -6.47 -14.31 1.60
N SER A 460 -5.45 -14.95 2.19
CA SER A 460 -5.41 -15.10 3.65
C SER A 460 -5.13 -13.74 4.32
N HIS A 461 -5.83 -13.44 5.41
CA HIS A 461 -5.63 -12.24 6.23
C HIS A 461 -5.06 -12.57 7.62
N SER A 462 -4.84 -13.84 7.92
CA SER A 462 -4.41 -14.30 9.24
C SER A 462 -3.04 -13.74 9.60
N ALA A 463 -2.97 -12.94 10.66
CA ALA A 463 -1.71 -12.51 11.24
C ALA A 463 -1.22 -13.49 12.31
N PRO A 464 0.09 -13.59 12.56
CA PRO A 464 0.61 -14.27 13.75
C PRO A 464 -0.04 -13.73 15.02
N PRO A 465 -0.34 -14.60 16.01
CA PRO A 465 -0.94 -14.15 17.26
C PRO A 465 -0.03 -13.15 17.97
N LEU A 466 -0.63 -12.18 18.66
CA LEU A 466 0.11 -11.27 19.53
C LEU A 466 0.81 -12.11 20.61
N THR A 467 2.14 -12.20 20.58
CA THR A 467 2.85 -12.89 21.66
C THR A 467 2.97 -11.94 22.84
N VAL A 468 2.21 -12.21 23.90
CA VAL A 468 2.21 -11.43 25.15
C VAL A 468 3.48 -11.66 25.99
N ARG A 469 4.43 -12.48 25.51
CA ARG A 469 5.52 -13.00 26.34
C ARG A 469 6.68 -12.02 26.49
N GLY A 470 6.59 -11.21 27.55
CA GLY A 470 7.71 -10.66 28.33
C GLY A 470 8.65 -9.68 27.62
N SER A 471 8.47 -8.39 27.89
CA SER A 471 9.51 -7.32 27.88
C SER A 471 10.47 -7.22 26.69
N LYS A 472 10.11 -7.70 25.49
CA LYS A 472 10.87 -7.40 24.26
C LYS A 472 10.39 -6.08 23.69
N GLU A 473 10.88 -4.99 24.28
CA GLU A 473 10.52 -3.63 23.89
C GLU A 473 10.97 -3.30 22.46
N GLY A 474 10.19 -2.44 21.80
CA GLY A 474 10.50 -1.85 20.50
C GLY A 474 9.94 -2.63 19.30
N ARG A 475 10.83 -3.24 18.52
CA ARG A 475 10.54 -3.69 17.16
C ARG A 475 9.55 -4.85 17.08
N TYR A 476 9.66 -5.84 17.97
CA TYR A 476 8.76 -7.00 17.90
C TYR A 476 7.30 -6.61 18.16
N THR A 477 7.08 -5.73 19.14
CA THR A 477 5.77 -5.17 19.48
C THR A 477 5.21 -4.36 18.31
N PHE A 478 6.02 -3.51 17.67
CA PHE A 478 5.62 -2.76 16.48
C PHE A 478 5.10 -3.67 15.36
N PHE A 479 5.85 -4.71 15.00
CA PHE A 479 5.45 -5.65 13.94
C PHE A 479 4.21 -6.45 14.32
N SER A 480 4.05 -6.80 15.59
CA SER A 480 2.86 -7.51 16.07
C SER A 480 1.61 -6.64 15.95
N ILE A 481 1.69 -5.38 16.37
CA ILE A 481 0.60 -4.39 16.24
C ILE A 481 0.29 -4.14 14.75
N LEU A 482 1.31 -3.87 13.94
CA LEU A 482 1.15 -3.65 12.50
C LEU A 482 0.51 -4.85 11.80
N GLY A 483 0.90 -6.08 12.17
CA GLY A 483 0.30 -7.30 11.65
C GLY A 483 -1.20 -7.40 11.94
N GLN A 484 -1.63 -7.05 13.15
CA GLN A 484 -3.04 -7.04 13.52
C GLN A 484 -3.82 -5.92 12.82
N GLU A 485 -3.25 -4.72 12.74
CA GLU A 485 -3.86 -3.59 12.00
C GLU A 485 -4.06 -3.93 10.52
N LEU A 486 -3.05 -4.55 9.88
CA LEU A 486 -3.14 -5.02 8.49
C LEU A 486 -4.20 -6.13 8.33
N SER A 487 -4.24 -7.10 9.24
CA SER A 487 -5.27 -8.16 9.22
C SER A 487 -6.67 -7.55 9.27
N GLY A 488 -6.93 -6.64 10.20
CA GLY A 488 -8.23 -5.96 10.32
C GLY A 488 -8.58 -5.11 9.11
N ALA A 489 -7.61 -4.38 8.55
CA ALA A 489 -7.81 -3.58 7.34
C ALA A 489 -8.10 -4.45 6.10
N ILE A 490 -7.40 -5.58 5.95
CA ILE A 490 -7.68 -6.55 4.88
C ILE A 490 -9.09 -7.11 5.03
N GLN A 491 -9.52 -7.48 6.24
CA GLN A 491 -10.88 -7.97 6.47
C GLN A 491 -11.93 -6.94 6.05
N LEU A 492 -11.72 -5.66 6.38
CA LEU A 492 -12.61 -4.59 5.94
C LEU A 492 -12.61 -4.43 4.41
N LEU A 493 -11.43 -4.43 3.78
CA LEU A 493 -11.30 -4.37 2.32
C LEU A 493 -12.00 -5.54 1.63
N LYS A 494 -11.98 -6.75 2.22
CA LYS A 494 -12.73 -7.91 1.69
C LYS A 494 -14.25 -7.69 1.65
N THR A 495 -14.79 -6.77 2.44
CA THR A 495 -16.21 -6.38 2.35
C THR A 495 -16.52 -5.43 1.18
N GLY A 496 -15.51 -5.05 0.41
CA GLY A 496 -15.62 -4.03 -0.64
C GLY A 496 -15.57 -2.59 -0.11
N ARG A 497 -15.26 -2.41 1.20
CA ARG A 497 -15.19 -1.09 1.85
C ARG A 497 -13.75 -0.71 2.17
N ARG A 498 -13.41 0.54 1.94
CA ARG A 498 -12.09 1.09 2.28
C ARG A 498 -12.03 1.45 3.79
N PRO A 499 -10.88 1.27 4.46
CA PRO A 499 -10.68 1.79 5.82
C PRO A 499 -10.93 3.30 5.90
N SER A 500 -11.33 3.79 7.08
CA SER A 500 -11.50 5.22 7.31
C SER A 500 -10.19 5.99 7.02
N PRO A 501 -10.27 7.26 6.58
CA PRO A 501 -9.10 8.08 6.25
C PRO A 501 -7.98 8.01 7.29
N GLY A 502 -8.28 8.29 8.56
CA GLY A 502 -7.29 8.26 9.64
C GLY A 502 -6.66 6.88 9.85
N LYS A 503 -7.42 5.78 9.70
CA LYS A 503 -6.89 4.42 9.80
C LYS A 503 -5.97 4.09 8.63
N LEU A 504 -6.34 4.52 7.42
CA LEU A 504 -5.54 4.29 6.23
C LEU A 504 -4.21 5.03 6.29
N ILE A 505 -4.22 6.32 6.69
CA ILE A 505 -3.02 7.13 6.91
C ILE A 505 -2.13 6.48 7.97
N LYS A 506 -2.70 6.11 9.13
CA LYS A 506 -1.97 5.42 10.21
C LYS A 506 -1.24 4.18 9.69
N ILE A 507 -1.94 3.29 8.97
CA ILE A 507 -1.36 2.06 8.46
C ILE A 507 -0.26 2.36 7.43
N LYS A 508 -0.50 3.25 6.46
CA LYS A 508 0.49 3.58 5.42
C LYS A 508 1.73 4.26 6.00
N ARG A 509 1.60 5.15 6.99
CA ARG A 509 2.74 5.71 7.75
C ARG A 509 3.55 4.64 8.47
N MET A 510 2.89 3.69 9.13
CA MET A 510 3.58 2.54 9.74
C MET A 510 4.33 1.69 8.70
N LEU A 511 3.76 1.51 7.50
CA LEU A 511 4.36 0.72 6.42
C LEU A 511 5.56 1.39 5.76
N PHE A 512 5.54 2.73 5.56
CA PHE A 512 6.50 3.41 4.69
C PHE A 512 7.36 4.46 5.38
N CYS A 513 6.82 5.15 6.38
CA CYS A 513 7.42 6.37 6.94
C CYS A 513 8.05 6.15 8.34
N SER A 514 7.77 5.01 8.98
CA SER A 514 8.31 4.71 10.30
C SER A 514 9.77 4.24 10.23
N VAL A 515 10.56 4.62 11.24
CA VAL A 515 11.90 4.05 11.46
C VAL A 515 11.83 2.53 11.62
N GLU A 516 10.71 1.98 12.10
CA GLU A 516 10.51 0.54 12.27
C GLU A 516 9.81 -0.14 11.08
N SER A 517 9.60 0.59 9.97
CA SER A 517 8.92 0.04 8.78
C SER A 517 9.59 -1.25 8.26
N PRO A 518 8.79 -2.20 7.70
CA PRO A 518 9.33 -3.45 7.18
C PRO A 518 10.43 -3.23 6.16
N MET A 519 11.53 -3.99 6.29
CA MET A 519 12.75 -3.77 5.51
C MET A 519 12.49 -3.82 4.00
N ARG A 520 11.64 -4.75 3.54
CA ARG A 520 11.26 -4.82 2.12
C ARG A 520 10.58 -3.56 1.60
N LEU A 521 9.80 -2.87 2.43
CA LEU A 521 9.08 -1.65 2.07
C LEU A 521 9.94 -0.39 2.19
N LYS A 522 11.15 -0.50 2.74
CA LYS A 522 12.16 0.58 2.74
C LYS A 522 12.98 0.66 1.46
N THR A 523 12.79 -0.28 0.55
CA THR A 523 13.47 -0.27 -0.75
C THR A 523 12.99 0.92 -1.61
N PRO A 524 13.82 1.42 -2.55
CA PRO A 524 13.48 2.57 -3.39
C PRO A 524 12.20 2.40 -4.20
N ASP A 525 11.80 1.15 -4.46
CA ASP A 525 10.55 0.82 -5.12
C ASP A 525 9.32 1.45 -4.42
N PHE A 526 9.41 1.73 -3.13
CA PHE A 526 8.32 2.32 -2.34
C PHE A 526 8.55 3.80 -1.97
N ASP A 527 9.54 4.48 -2.55
CA ASP A 527 9.81 5.89 -2.25
C ASP A 527 8.64 6.81 -2.61
N ARG A 528 7.82 6.42 -3.60
CA ARG A 528 6.63 7.20 -4.01
C ARG A 528 5.66 7.40 -2.86
N TRP A 529 5.35 6.33 -2.12
CA TRP A 529 4.51 6.41 -0.92
C TRP A 529 5.16 7.20 0.22
N ARG A 530 6.50 7.25 0.32
CA ARG A 530 7.14 8.10 1.33
C ARG A 530 6.99 9.58 1.00
N LYS A 531 7.13 9.95 -0.29
CA LYS A 531 6.99 11.33 -0.76
C LYS A 531 5.57 11.87 -0.54
N ASP A 532 4.56 11.03 -0.71
CA ASP A 532 3.15 11.31 -0.44
C ASP A 532 2.86 11.76 1.01
N ASP A 533 3.71 11.40 1.98
CA ASP A 533 3.54 11.80 3.38
C ASP A 533 4.24 13.12 3.68
N CYS A 534 5.29 13.47 2.92
CA CYS A 534 6.06 14.70 3.11
C CYS A 534 5.36 15.93 2.52
N SER A 535 4.61 15.78 1.41
CA SER A 535 4.07 16.90 0.64
C SER A 535 3.08 17.81 1.37
N ASN A 536 2.51 17.38 2.50
CA ASN A 536 1.55 18.20 3.26
C ASN A 536 2.21 19.16 4.27
N ASN A 537 3.51 19.03 4.55
CA ASN A 537 4.17 19.84 5.59
C ASN A 537 4.94 21.05 5.04
N ASP A 538 5.20 21.11 3.72
CA ASP A 538 6.07 22.13 3.11
C ASP A 538 5.28 23.33 2.53
N GLU A 539 3.95 23.31 2.54
CA GLU A 539 3.09 24.41 2.02
C GLU A 539 2.48 25.31 3.11
N HIS A 540 2.89 25.14 4.38
CA HIS A 540 2.56 26.01 5.51
C HIS A 540 3.82 26.62 6.10
#